data_AF-A0A413LI46-F1
#
_entry.id   AF-A0A413LI46-F1
#
_cell.length_a   1.000
_cell.length_b   1.000
_cell.length_c   1.000
_cell.angle_alpha   90.00
_cell.angle_beta   90.00
_cell.angle_gamma   90.00
#
_symmetry.space_group_name_H-M   'P 1'
#
loop_
_entity.id
_entity.type
_entity.pdbx_description
1 polymer ?
#
loop_
_entity_poly.entity_id
_entity_poly.type
_entity_poly.pdbx_seq_one_letter_code
_entity_poly.pdbx_strand_id
1 'polypeptide(L)'
;MKRIVNSLIFSLLALLLVGCTGESKYVLQSPDGSLSVKVGQSDKGDLIYRFYAGDVMVIDSSRLGYRLKDGNEFPASGWTVTKEEKTSRMVNGIPFGENAL
;
A
#
# COMPACT_ATOMS: atom_id res chain seq x y z
N MET A 1 12.09 -9.13 -44.49
CA MET A 1 10.96 -9.63 -43.68
C MET A 1 11.37 -9.99 -42.25
N LYS A 2 12.38 -10.84 -42.01
CA LYS A 2 12.84 -11.25 -40.65
C LYS A 2 13.17 -10.08 -39.71
N ARG A 3 13.77 -9.00 -40.20
CA ARG A 3 14.09 -7.78 -39.41
C ARG A 3 12.87 -7.02 -38.90
N ILE A 4 11.80 -6.98 -39.70
CA ILE A 4 10.56 -6.27 -39.35
C ILE A 4 9.78 -7.08 -38.32
N VAL A 5 9.74 -8.42 -38.49
CA VAL A 5 9.12 -9.35 -37.53
C VAL A 5 9.85 -9.29 -36.18
N ASN A 6 11.18 -9.26 -36.17
CA ASN A 6 11.96 -9.12 -34.93
C ASN A 6 11.69 -7.77 -34.23
N SER A 7 11.55 -6.69 -35.00
CA SER A 7 11.24 -5.35 -34.46
C SER A 7 9.85 -5.29 -33.85
N LEU A 8 8.85 -5.95 -34.46
CA LEU A 8 7.48 -6.02 -33.93
C LEU A 8 7.41 -6.84 -32.65
N ILE A 9 8.13 -7.95 -32.57
CA ILE A 9 8.24 -8.77 -31.35
C ILE A 9 8.88 -7.98 -30.20
N PHE A 10 9.95 -7.22 -30.50
CA PHE A 10 10.62 -6.40 -29.49
C PHE A 10 9.72 -5.27 -28.98
N SER A 11 8.95 -4.65 -29.87
CA SER A 11 7.99 -3.59 -29.51
C SER A 11 6.82 -4.14 -28.68
N LEU A 12 6.34 -5.36 -28.98
CA LEU A 12 5.29 -6.03 -28.22
C LEU A 12 5.79 -6.43 -26.81
N LEU A 13 7.04 -6.90 -26.71
CA LEU A 13 7.67 -7.26 -25.44
C LEU A 13 7.90 -6.02 -24.55
N ALA A 14 8.31 -4.89 -25.14
CA ALA A 14 8.45 -3.64 -24.41
C ALA A 14 7.11 -3.13 -23.86
N LEU A 15 6.01 -3.31 -24.60
CA LEU A 15 4.67 -2.93 -24.16
C LEU A 15 4.18 -3.76 -22.96
N LEU A 16 4.58 -5.03 -22.90
CA LEU A 16 4.25 -5.94 -21.78
C LEU A 16 4.98 -5.60 -20.48
N LEU A 17 6.13 -4.91 -20.55
CA LEU A 17 6.94 -4.53 -19.38
C LEU A 17 6.48 -3.24 -18.68
N VAL A 18 5.55 -2.48 -19.29
CA VAL A 18 4.99 -1.23 -18.72
C VAL A 18 3.76 -1.50 -17.85
N GLY A 19 3.22 -2.73 -17.87
CA GLY A 19 2.08 -3.13 -17.06
C GLY A 19 2.49 -3.69 -15.70
N CYS A 20 1.88 -3.17 -14.64
CA CYS A 20 1.94 -3.65 -13.24
C CYS A 20 3.14 -3.18 -12.40
N THR A 21 3.24 -1.87 -12.21
CA THR A 21 3.59 -1.34 -10.88
C THR A 21 2.29 -1.00 -10.16
N GLY A 22 1.79 -1.94 -9.34
CA GLY A 22 0.77 -1.66 -8.34
C GLY A 22 1.37 -0.77 -7.26
N GLU A 23 1.54 0.51 -7.58
CA GLU A 23 2.17 1.48 -6.70
C GLU A 23 1.26 1.72 -5.50
N SER A 24 1.82 1.54 -4.30
CA SER A 24 1.12 1.87 -3.07
C SER A 24 0.88 3.38 -3.03
N LYS A 25 -0.36 3.78 -3.20
CA LYS A 25 -0.75 5.19 -3.39
C LYS A 25 -0.54 6.06 -2.15
N TYR A 26 -0.53 5.47 -0.95
CA TYR A 26 -0.47 6.20 0.31
C TYR A 26 0.63 5.64 1.21
N VAL A 27 1.52 6.51 1.69
CA VAL A 27 2.66 6.13 2.53
C VAL A 27 2.63 6.94 3.83
N LEU A 28 2.59 6.25 4.96
CA LEU A 28 2.81 6.84 6.29
C LEU A 28 4.18 6.39 6.79
N GLN A 29 4.95 7.33 7.32
CA GLN A 29 6.27 7.09 7.89
C GLN A 29 6.30 7.49 9.37
N SER A 30 7.06 6.76 10.17
CA SER A 30 7.41 7.19 11.54
C SER A 30 8.24 8.48 11.51
N PRO A 31 8.32 9.22 12.64
CA PRO A 31 9.06 10.48 12.69
C PRO A 31 10.54 10.37 12.30
N ASP A 32 11.18 9.25 12.61
CA ASP A 32 12.57 8.92 12.27
C ASP A 32 12.73 8.23 10.91
N GLY A 33 11.62 7.96 10.22
CA GLY A 33 11.59 7.27 8.93
C GLY A 33 11.92 5.77 8.99
N SER A 34 12.18 5.20 10.17
CA SER A 34 12.59 3.79 10.31
C SER A 34 11.43 2.82 10.09
N LEU A 35 10.18 3.27 10.20
CA LEU A 35 8.99 2.47 9.98
C LEU A 35 8.12 3.11 8.90
N SER A 36 7.52 2.28 8.04
CA SER A 36 6.50 2.78 7.10
C SER A 36 5.33 1.82 6.90
N VAL A 37 4.14 2.39 6.76
CA VAL A 37 2.93 1.71 6.30
C VAL A 37 2.63 2.19 4.90
N LYS A 38 2.50 1.26 3.96
CA LYS A 38 2.09 1.54 2.58
C LYS A 38 0.69 1.01 2.38
N VAL A 39 -0.27 1.87 2.06
CA VAL A 39 -1.66 1.53 1.77
C VAL A 39 -1.92 1.68 0.27
N GLY A 40 -2.59 0.69 -0.31
CA GLY A 40 -2.90 0.64 -1.74
C GLY A 40 -4.00 -0.36 -2.04
N GLN A 41 -4.19 -0.66 -3.32
CA GLN A 41 -5.11 -1.69 -3.78
C GLN A 41 -4.34 -2.91 -4.27
N SER A 42 -4.89 -4.11 -4.04
CA SER A 42 -4.43 -5.33 -4.70
C SER A 42 -4.88 -5.35 -6.16
N ASP A 43 -4.37 -6.31 -6.93
CA ASP A 43 -4.79 -6.54 -8.33
C ASP A 43 -6.30 -6.84 -8.46
N LYS A 44 -6.93 -7.29 -7.37
CA LYS A 44 -8.38 -7.54 -7.29
C LYS A 44 -9.18 -6.31 -6.86
N GLY A 45 -8.54 -5.17 -6.62
CA GLY A 45 -9.16 -3.94 -6.16
C GLY A 45 -9.42 -3.85 -4.65
N ASP A 46 -9.01 -4.88 -3.88
CA ASP A 46 -9.14 -4.86 -2.41
C ASP A 46 -8.16 -3.88 -1.79
N LEU A 47 -8.60 -3.10 -0.80
CA LEU A 47 -7.71 -2.23 -0.04
C LEU A 47 -6.79 -3.06 0.85
N ILE A 48 -5.48 -2.84 0.74
CA ILE A 48 -4.44 -3.56 1.47
C ILE A 48 -3.44 -2.59 2.10
N TYR A 49 -2.77 -3.06 3.15
CA TYR A 49 -1.57 -2.41 3.67
C TYR A 49 -0.37 -3.37 3.68
N ARG A 50 0.82 -2.78 3.66
CA ARG A 50 2.11 -3.45 3.90
C ARG A 50 2.88 -2.66 4.95
N PHE A 51 3.62 -3.34 5.82
CA PHE A 51 4.42 -2.70 6.86
C PHE A 51 5.91 -3.00 6.65
N TYR A 52 6.72 -1.95 6.77
CA TYR A 52 8.16 -2.01 6.56
C TYR A 52 8.90 -1.46 7.78
N ALA A 53 10.01 -2.10 8.12
CA ALA A 53 11.05 -1.58 9.00
C ALA A 53 12.31 -1.36 8.14
N GLY A 54 12.63 -0.09 7.88
CA GLY A 54 13.54 0.31 6.82
C GLY A 54 13.06 -0.22 5.48
N ASP A 55 13.92 -0.98 4.80
CA ASP A 55 13.61 -1.62 3.52
C ASP A 55 13.02 -3.05 3.67
N VAL A 56 12.93 -3.56 4.89
CA VAL A 56 12.46 -4.93 5.16
C VAL A 56 10.94 -4.92 5.33
N MET A 57 10.23 -5.66 4.49
CA MET A 57 8.80 -5.91 4.67
C MET A 57 8.59 -6.88 5.83
N VAL A 58 8.02 -6.38 6.92
CA VAL A 58 7.78 -7.15 8.15
C VAL A 58 6.32 -7.61 8.27
N ILE A 59 5.40 -6.94 7.57
CA ILE A 59 4.04 -7.42 7.34
C ILE A 59 3.77 -7.35 5.85
N ASP A 60 3.55 -8.51 5.23
CA ASP A 60 3.13 -8.60 3.84
C ASP A 60 1.70 -8.06 3.65
N SER A 61 1.28 -7.96 2.40
CA SER A 61 -0.02 -7.52 1.92
C SER A 61 -1.16 -8.09 2.77
N SER A 62 -1.70 -7.22 3.61
CA SER A 62 -2.77 -7.55 4.55
C SER A 62 -3.99 -6.72 4.22
N ARG A 63 -5.14 -7.38 4.15
CA ARG A 63 -6.39 -6.73 3.76
C ARG A 63 -6.87 -5.76 4.83
N LEU A 64 -7.32 -4.58 4.39
CA LEU A 64 -8.03 -3.61 5.20
C LEU A 64 -9.53 -3.74 4.95
N GLY A 65 -10.31 -3.90 6.02
CA GLY A 65 -11.77 -3.89 5.95
C GLY A 65 -12.43 -4.97 6.80
N TYR A 66 -13.74 -5.08 6.61
CA TYR A 66 -14.64 -5.94 7.35
C TYR A 66 -15.51 -6.73 6.38
N ARG A 67 -15.91 -7.92 6.82
CA ARG A 67 -17.05 -8.62 6.24
C ARG A 67 -18.30 -8.26 7.03
N LEU A 68 -19.32 -7.80 6.32
CA LEU A 68 -20.61 -7.43 6.87
C LEU A 68 -21.50 -8.68 7.04
N LYS A 69 -22.59 -8.54 7.81
CA LYS A 69 -23.50 -9.66 8.15
C LYS A 69 -24.22 -10.23 6.93
N ASP A 70 -24.46 -9.41 5.92
CA ASP A 70 -25.09 -9.79 4.64
C ASP A 70 -24.09 -10.45 3.67
N GLY A 71 -22.84 -10.67 4.09
CA GLY A 71 -21.77 -11.24 3.28
C GLY A 71 -21.03 -10.23 2.41
N ASN A 72 -21.49 -8.97 2.36
CA ASN A 72 -20.80 -7.91 1.65
C ASN A 72 -19.52 -7.50 2.37
N GLU A 73 -18.67 -6.78 1.66
CA GLU A 73 -17.35 -6.39 2.12
C GLU A 73 -17.22 -4.86 2.18
N PHE A 74 -16.58 -4.35 3.23
CA PHE A 74 -16.37 -2.91 3.44
C PHE A 74 -14.91 -2.63 3.81
N PRO A 75 -14.17 -1.80 3.04
CA PRO A 75 -14.53 -1.26 1.74
C PRO A 75 -14.74 -2.38 0.71
N ALA A 76 -15.62 -2.16 -0.27
CA ALA A 76 -15.75 -3.11 -1.38
C ALA A 76 -14.58 -2.95 -2.37
N SER A 77 -14.36 -3.96 -3.20
CA SER A 77 -13.35 -3.88 -4.26
C SER A 77 -13.58 -2.67 -5.17
N GLY A 78 -12.48 -1.99 -5.53
CA GLY A 78 -12.50 -0.81 -6.41
C GLY A 78 -12.80 0.52 -5.71
N TRP A 79 -13.08 0.50 -4.40
CA TRP A 79 -13.25 1.73 -3.63
C TRP A 79 -11.99 2.58 -3.63
N THR A 80 -12.14 3.87 -3.88
CA THR A 80 -11.04 4.84 -3.92
C THR A 80 -11.11 5.76 -2.70
N VAL A 81 -9.96 6.04 -2.09
CA VAL A 81 -9.86 7.04 -1.01
C VAL A 81 -10.14 8.43 -1.61
N THR A 82 -11.18 9.09 -1.10
CA THR A 82 -11.62 10.41 -1.57
C THR A 82 -10.96 11.56 -0.83
N LYS A 83 -10.51 11.33 0.41
CA LYS A 83 -9.82 12.31 1.25
C LYS A 83 -8.81 11.60 2.16
N GLU A 84 -7.67 12.26 2.37
CA GLU A 84 -6.65 11.90 3.35
C GLU A 84 -6.33 13.11 4.23
N GLU A 85 -5.90 12.85 5.46
CA GLU A 85 -5.49 13.89 6.40
C GLU A 85 -4.37 13.37 7.30
N LYS A 86 -3.34 14.19 7.53
CA LYS A 86 -2.20 13.85 8.38
C LYS A 86 -2.26 14.70 9.65
N THR A 87 -2.23 14.04 10.80
CA THR A 87 -2.17 14.70 12.10
C THR A 87 -1.05 14.08 12.94
N SER A 88 -0.27 14.92 13.61
CA SER A 88 0.69 14.52 14.64
C SER A 88 0.24 15.06 15.99
N ARG A 89 0.36 14.26 17.05
CA ARG A 89 0.10 14.71 18.42
C ARG A 89 1.40 14.71 19.22
N MET A 90 1.57 15.74 20.04
CA MET A 90 2.54 15.70 21.13
C MET A 90 1.98 14.82 22.24
N VAL A 91 2.81 13.93 22.79
CA VAL A 91 2.44 13.07 23.90
C VAL A 91 2.60 13.87 25.19
N ASN A 92 1.53 14.01 25.96
CA ASN A 92 1.59 14.53 27.32
C ASN A 92 2.11 13.43 28.26
N GLY A 93 2.84 13.80 29.32
CA GLY A 93 3.42 12.84 30.27
C GLY A 93 2.38 11.87 30.83
N ILE A 94 2.72 10.58 30.84
CA ILE A 94 1.89 9.54 31.44
C ILE A 94 2.27 9.48 32.93
N PRO A 95 1.32 9.60 33.88
CA PRO A 95 1.66 9.68 35.31
C PRO A 95 2.08 8.33 35.93
N PHE A 96 1.92 7.22 35.20
CA PHE A 96 2.26 5.88 35.67
C PHE A 96 2.80 5.02 34.51
N GLY A 97 3.77 4.16 34.80
CA GLY A 97 4.42 3.28 33.84
C GLY A 97 5.93 3.47 33.82
N GLU A 98 6.62 2.72 32.97
CA GLU A 98 8.08 2.71 32.86
C GLU A 98 8.68 4.10 32.56
N ASN A 99 7.90 4.96 31.91
CA ASN A 99 8.28 6.33 31.54
C ASN A 99 7.44 7.39 32.30
N ALA A 100 7.02 7.09 33.53
CA ALA A 100 6.36 8.08 34.39
C ALA A 100 7.33 9.21 34.75
N LEU A 101 6.79 10.45 34.80
CA LEU A 101 7.54 11.65 35.19
C LEU A 101 7.96 11.62 36.67
#